data_AF-I4H478-F1
#
_entry.id   AF-I4H478-F1
#
_cell.length_a   1.000
_cell.length_b   1.000
_cell.length_c   1.000
_cell.angle_alpha   90.00
_cell.angle_beta   90.00
_cell.angle_gamma   90.00
#
_symmetry.space_group_name_H-M   'P 1'
#
loop_
_entity.id
_entity.type
_entity.pdbx_description
1 polymer ?
#
loop_
_entity_poly.entity_id
_entity_poly.type
_entity_poly.pdbx_seq_one_letter_code
_entity_poly.pdbx_strand_id
1 'polypeptide(L)' 'MVLLFQATLPRFLSKDDTKFRRPQKLENNVFIVETNFSAKDIHYFCVKVVETMGLSSEDWSVEREPK' A
#
# COMPACT_ATOMS: atom_id res chain seq x y z
N MET A 1 -1.31 -4.96 13.22
CA MET A 1 -0.62 -4.57 11.96
C MET A 1 -1.59 -4.15 10.86
N VAL A 2 -2.56 -4.99 10.46
CA VAL A 2 -3.51 -4.66 9.38
C VAL A 2 -4.28 -3.35 9.59
N LEU A 3 -4.75 -3.06 10.82
CA LEU A 3 -5.48 -1.83 11.13
C LEU A 3 -4.65 -0.54 10.95
N LEU A 4 -3.33 -0.60 11.19
CA LEU A 4 -2.43 0.54 11.00
C LEU A 4 -2.37 0.94 9.52
N PHE A 5 -2.25 -0.04 8.62
CA PHE A 5 -2.21 0.22 7.18
C PHE A 5 -3.53 0.79 6.63
N GLN A 6 -4.68 0.45 7.21
CA GLN A 6 -5.96 1.01 6.75
C GLN A 6 -6.07 2.50 7.04
N ALA A 7 -5.59 2.94 8.20
CA ALA A 7 -5.60 4.34 8.61
C ALA A 7 -4.61 5.18 7.78
N THR A 8 -3.44 4.62 7.45
CA THR A 8 -2.39 5.35 6.72
C THR A 8 -2.55 5.29 5.20
N LEU A 9 -3.19 4.24 4.66
CA LEU A 9 -3.32 4.00 3.22
C LEU A 9 -4.78 3.74 2.77
N PRO A 10 -5.73 4.64 3.09
CA PRO A 10 -7.15 4.43 2.81
C PRO A 10 -7.49 4.37 1.32
N ARG A 11 -6.58 4.86 0.45
CA ARG A 11 -6.69 4.81 -1.01
C ARG A 11 -6.31 3.44 -1.60
N PHE A 12 -5.61 2.61 -0.83
CA PHE A 12 -5.08 1.33 -1.29
C PHE A 12 -5.77 0.14 -0.62
N LEU A 13 -6.14 0.29 0.67
CA LEU A 13 -6.64 -0.79 1.52
C LEU A 13 -7.93 -0.36 2.25
N SER A 14 -8.87 -1.28 2.37
CA SER A 14 -10.16 -1.07 3.06
C SER A 14 -10.71 -2.37 3.64
N LYS A 15 -11.51 -2.31 4.69
CA LYS A 15 -12.33 -3.45 5.17
C LYS A 15 -13.75 -3.39 4.63
N ASP A 16 -14.10 -2.23 4.08
CA ASP A 16 -15.34 -1.96 3.37
C ASP A 16 -15.11 -2.28 1.88
N ASP A 17 -15.90 -3.21 1.35
CA ASP A 17 -15.87 -3.68 -0.03
C ASP A 17 -16.49 -2.68 -1.00
N THR A 18 -17.29 -1.73 -0.52
CA THR A 18 -17.92 -0.70 -1.35
C THR A 18 -16.98 0.45 -1.70
N LYS A 19 -15.84 0.55 -1.00
CA LYS A 19 -14.92 1.70 -1.11
C LYS A 19 -14.18 1.78 -2.45
N PHE A 20 -14.08 0.68 -3.17
CA PHE A 20 -13.31 0.57 -4.40
C PHE A 20 -14.19 0.18 -5.58
N ARG A 21 -13.89 0.69 -6.77
CA ARG A 21 -14.64 0.38 -7.99
C ARG A 21 -14.56 -1.10 -8.36
N ARG A 22 -13.41 -1.73 -8.08
CA ARG A 22 -13.13 -3.15 -8.30
C ARG A 22 -12.29 -3.64 -7.11
N PRO A 23 -12.93 -3.98 -5.99
CA PRO A 23 -12.23 -4.44 -4.80
C PRO A 23 -11.76 -5.89 -5.02
N GLN A 24 -10.49 -6.18 -4.74
CA GLN A 24 -10.01 -7.56 -4.61
C GLN A 24 -9.87 -7.90 -3.13
N LYS A 25 -10.53 -8.98 -2.70
CA LYS A 25 -10.46 -9.44 -1.31
C LYS A 25 -9.20 -10.28 -1.08
N LEU A 26 -8.43 -9.93 -0.06
CA LEU A 26 -7.29 -10.69 0.44
C LEU A 26 -7.73 -11.72 1.48
N GLU A 27 -6.90 -12.73 1.73
CA GLU A 27 -7.18 -13.82 2.69
C GLU A 27 -7.49 -13.32 4.11
N ASN A 28 -6.94 -12.16 4.50
CA ASN A 28 -7.16 -11.53 5.80
C ASN A 28 -8.43 -10.65 5.90
N ASN A 29 -9.38 -10.81 4.98
CA ASN A 29 -10.63 -10.03 4.89
C ASN A 29 -10.42 -8.51 4.67
N VAL A 30 -9.31 -8.12 4.05
CA VAL A 30 -9.05 -6.76 3.60
C VAL A 30 -9.25 -6.69 2.09
N PHE A 31 -9.84 -5.61 1.61
CA PHE A 31 -10.01 -5.28 0.21
C PHE A 31 -8.91 -4.34 -0.26
N ILE A 32 -8.39 -4.57 -1.46
CA ILE A 32 -7.48 -3.67 -2.18
C ILE A 32 -8.14 -3.12 -3.44
N VAL A 33 -7.67 -1.97 -3.93
CA VAL A 33 -8.02 -1.51 -5.28
C VAL A 33 -7.30 -2.38 -6.32
N GLU A 34 -7.99 -2.73 -7.41
CA GLU A 34 -7.40 -3.49 -8.51
C GLU A 34 -6.40 -2.64 -9.35
N THR A 35 -5.12 -2.92 -9.12
CA THR A 35 -3.90 -2.98 -9.98
C THR A 35 -3.62 -1.97 -11.11
N ASN A 36 -4.32 -0.85 -11.26
CA ASN A 36 -3.95 0.19 -12.23
C ASN A 36 -3.28 1.40 -11.58
N PHE A 37 -2.24 1.15 -10.79
CA PHE A 37 -1.45 2.20 -10.16
C PHE A 37 -0.37 2.72 -11.10
N SER A 38 -0.16 4.04 -11.08
CA SER A 38 1.04 4.61 -11.68
C SER A 38 2.28 4.12 -10.92
N ALA A 39 3.44 4.11 -11.57
CA ALA A 39 4.72 3.79 -10.90
C ALA A 39 4.96 4.68 -9.66
N LYS A 40 4.48 5.93 -9.69
CA LYS A 40 4.53 6.86 -8.57
C LYS A 40 3.67 6.40 -7.39
N ASP A 41 2.46 5.91 -7.65
CA ASP A 41 1.56 5.44 -6.59
C ASP A 41 2.06 4.13 -5.98
N ILE A 42 2.63 3.25 -6.80
CA ILE A 42 3.30 2.02 -6.33
C ILE A 42 4.47 2.37 -5.40
N HIS A 43 5.34 3.29 -5.84
CA HIS A 43 6.47 3.73 -5.03
C HIS A 43 6.02 4.36 -3.70
N TYR A 44 5.04 5.27 -3.75
CA TYR A 44 4.46 5.89 -2.56
C TYR A 44 3.88 4.85 -1.59
N PHE A 45 3.14 3.86 -2.11
CA PHE A 45 2.58 2.79 -1.31
C PHE A 45 3.67 2.02 -0.56
N CYS A 46 4.72 1.56 -1.26
CA CYS A 46 5.81 0.81 -0.65
C CYS A 46 6.52 1.61 0.45
N VAL A 47 6.86 2.87 0.18
CA VAL A 47 7.51 3.74 1.17
C VAL A 47 6.63 3.90 2.41
N LYS A 48 5.33 4.18 2.25
CA LYS A 48 4.41 4.34 3.38
C LYS A 48 4.18 3.06 4.17
N VAL A 49 4.19 1.91 3.52
CA VAL A 49 4.12 0.62 4.22
C VAL A 49 5.33 0.44 5.14
N VAL A 50 6.53 0.72 4.62
CA VAL A 50 7.80 0.59 5.34
C VAL A 50 7.88 1.58 6.52
N GLU A 51 7.54 2.85 6.29
CA GLU A 51 7.45 3.86 7.36
C GLU A 51 6.47 3.45 8.47
N THR A 52 5.33 2.85 8.11
CA THR A 52 4.32 2.38 9.09
C THR A 52 4.84 1.19 9.91
N MET A 53 5.82 0.45 9.40
CA MET A 53 6.53 -0.61 10.15
C MET A 53 7.62 -0.04 11.07
N GLY A 54 7.83 1.28 11.08
CA GLY A 54 8.85 1.95 11.88
C GLY A 54 10.25 1.92 11.26
N LEU A 55 10.37 1.52 9.99
CA LEU A 55 11.61 1.51 9.24
C LEU A 55 11.78 2.85 8.53
N SER A 56 12.97 3.44 8.61
CA SER A 56 13.32 4.67 7.90
C SER A 56 13.82 4.37 6.49
N SER A 57 13.97 5.40 5.66
CA SER A 57 14.61 5.29 4.34
C SER A 57 16.09 4.90 4.41
N GLU A 58 16.71 5.03 5.58
CA GLU A 58 18.09 4.57 5.83
C GLU A 58 18.12 3.05 6.07
N ASP A 59 17.07 2.49 6.69
CA ASP A 59 16.94 1.06 6.95
C ASP A 59 16.49 0.27 5.70
N TRP A 60 15.77 0.94 4.81
CA TRP A 60 15.24 0.34 3.60
C TRP A 60 15.15 1.36 2.47
N SER A 61 15.91 1.12 1.40
CA SER A 61 15.87 1.91 0.18
C SER A 61 15.73 1.01 -1.04
N VAL A 62 15.19 1.58 -2.13
CA VAL A 62 15.08 0.92 -3.42
C VAL A 62 16.08 1.57 -4.36
N GLU A 63 17.18 0.88 -4.62
CA GLU A 63 18.13 1.28 -5.66
C GLU A 63 17.51 1.06 -7.04
N ARG A 64 17.66 2.05 -7.92
CA ARG A 64 17.26 1.95 -9.32
C ARG A 64 18.51 1.99 -10.16
N GLU A 65 18.67 1.02 -11.05
CA GLU A 65 19.73 1.11 -12.06
C GLU A 65 19.51 2.36 -12.90
N PRO A 66 20.54 3.21 -13.07
CA PRO A 66 20.45 4.34 -13.97
C PRO A 66 20.27 3.83 -15.41
N LYS A 67 19.41 4.53 -16.16
CA LYS A 67 19.12 4.25 -17.58
C LYS A 67 20.34 4.45 -18.47
#